data_AF-A0ABD2VE78-F1
#
_entry.id   AF-A0ABD2VE78-F1
#
_cell.length_a   1.000
_cell.length_b   1.000
_cell.length_c   1.000
_cell.angle_alpha   90.00
_cell.angle_beta   90.00
_cell.angle_gamma   90.00
#
_symmetry.space_group_name_H-M   'P 1'
#
loop_
_entity.id
_entity.type
_entity.pdbx_description
1 polymer ?
#
loop_
_entity_poly.entity_id
_entity_poly.type
_entity_poly.pdbx_seq_one_letter_code
_entity_poly.pdbx_strand_id
1 'polypeptide(L)'
;MGRISSKCRNSQMGSENLSLIDTRKRANFRLCNVSGYKMDLLEIHAKDPKFHVLFIPGNPGVISFYLDFLESLYDLLDGTASVTAISHIAQTEKLALIPQQLHG
;
A
#
# COMPACT_ATOMS: atom_id res chain seq x y z
N MET A 1 -13.44 33.10 -8.37
CA MET A 1 -13.39 32.17 -7.23
C MET A 1 -14.12 30.89 -7.63
N GLY A 2 -13.44 29.94 -8.29
CA GLY A 2 -14.08 28.71 -8.79
C GLY A 2 -14.05 27.61 -7.74
N ARG A 3 -15.22 27.10 -7.32
CA ARG A 3 -15.32 25.91 -6.46
C ARG A 3 -15.11 24.66 -7.33
N ILE A 4 -13.99 23.97 -7.13
CA ILE A 4 -13.79 22.63 -7.70
C ILE A 4 -14.49 21.64 -6.78
N SER A 5 -15.55 21.01 -7.27
CA SER A 5 -16.27 19.93 -6.59
C SER A 5 -15.92 18.61 -7.28
N SER A 6 -14.97 17.85 -6.72
CA SER A 6 -14.71 16.48 -7.16
C SER A 6 -15.68 15.52 -6.47
N LYS A 7 -16.68 15.03 -7.22
CA LYS A 7 -17.53 13.91 -6.76
C LYS A 7 -16.75 12.60 -6.91
N CYS A 8 -15.90 12.29 -5.93
CA CYS A 8 -15.28 10.97 -5.84
C CYS A 8 -16.33 9.97 -5.30
N ARG A 9 -17.17 9.41 -6.17
CA ARG A 9 -17.90 8.18 -5.89
C ARG A 9 -17.06 7.02 -6.41
N ASN A 10 -16.37 6.32 -5.52
CA ASN A 10 -15.91 4.98 -5.82
C ASN A 10 -16.17 4.11 -4.59
N SER A 11 -17.18 3.25 -4.70
CA SER A 11 -17.65 2.35 -3.65
C SER A 11 -17.76 0.95 -4.23
N GLN A 12 -16.62 0.36 -4.58
CA GLN A 12 -16.46 -1.09 -4.65
C GLN A 12 -14.98 -1.44 -4.83
N MET A 13 -14.34 -1.95 -3.77
CA MET A 13 -13.22 -2.88 -3.96
C MET A 13 -13.85 -4.21 -4.37
N GLY A 14 -14.00 -4.40 -5.68
CA GLY A 14 -14.56 -5.61 -6.26
C GLY A 14 -13.53 -6.73 -6.28
N SER A 15 -13.86 -7.84 -5.62
CA SER A 15 -13.20 -9.13 -5.78
C SER A 15 -13.59 -9.72 -7.13
N GLU A 16 -12.72 -9.65 -8.13
CA GLU A 16 -12.89 -10.44 -9.35
C GLU A 16 -11.56 -10.85 -9.99
N ASN A 17 -11.39 -12.18 -10.11
CA ASN A 17 -10.35 -12.95 -10.79
C ASN A 17 -8.98 -13.12 -10.09
N LEU A 18 -8.99 -13.90 -9.01
CA LEU A 18 -7.81 -14.44 -8.32
C LEU A 18 -6.87 -15.30 -9.20
N SER A 19 -7.28 -15.70 -10.42
CA SER A 19 -6.51 -16.58 -11.31
C SER A 19 -5.45 -15.88 -12.17
N LEU A 20 -5.42 -14.54 -12.21
CA LEU A 20 -4.36 -13.76 -12.89
C LEU A 20 -3.26 -13.25 -11.94
N ILE A 21 -3.42 -13.48 -10.63
CA ILE A 21 -2.56 -12.92 -9.58
C ILE A 21 -1.24 -13.69 -9.46
N ASP A 22 -1.19 -14.94 -9.93
CA ASP A 22 -0.08 -15.87 -9.62
C ASP A 22 1.23 -15.62 -10.40
N THR A 23 1.30 -14.57 -11.23
CA THR A 23 2.53 -14.20 -11.98
C THR A 23 2.99 -12.76 -11.75
N ARG A 24 2.34 -12.01 -10.87
CA ARG A 24 2.40 -10.54 -10.87
C ARG A 24 3.03 -9.90 -9.64
N LYS A 25 3.86 -10.59 -8.86
CA LYS A 25 4.58 -9.94 -7.74
C LYS A 25 5.59 -8.91 -8.26
N ARG A 26 5.11 -7.69 -8.52
CA ARG A 26 5.88 -6.49 -8.89
C ARG A 26 6.28 -5.70 -7.65
N ALA A 27 5.50 -5.80 -6.59
CA ALA A 27 5.76 -5.18 -5.30
C ALA A 27 6.72 -6.02 -4.45
N ASN A 28 7.78 -5.38 -3.96
CA ASN A 28 8.72 -5.95 -3.00
C ASN A 28 8.45 -5.36 -1.61
N PHE A 29 8.23 -6.22 -0.62
CA PHE A 29 8.15 -5.80 0.78
C PHE A 29 9.53 -5.87 1.43
N ARG A 30 9.89 -4.82 2.16
CA ARG A 30 11.16 -4.76 2.88
C ARG A 30 10.97 -4.12 4.25
N LEU A 31 11.62 -4.70 5.24
CA LEU A 31 11.77 -4.10 6.55
C LEU A 31 13.03 -3.25 6.59
N CYS A 32 12.93 -2.00 7.05
CA CYS A 32 14.10 -1.17 7.23
C CYS A 32 14.09 -0.42 8.56
N ASN A 33 15.28 0.02 8.97
CA ASN A 33 15.48 0.86 10.14
C ASN A 33 15.82 2.28 9.64
N VAL A 34 15.00 3.26 10.01
CA VAL A 34 15.22 4.67 9.68
C VAL A 34 15.27 5.43 10.99
N SER A 35 16.43 6.03 11.29
CA SER A 35 16.62 6.84 12.51
C SER A 35 16.29 6.09 13.82
N GLY A 36 16.47 4.78 13.85
CA GLY A 36 16.17 3.93 15.01
C GLY A 36 14.74 3.37 15.05
N TYR A 37 13.88 3.78 14.11
CA TYR A 37 12.51 3.29 13.99
C TYR A 37 12.41 2.22 12.92
N LYS A 38 11.74 1.12 13.27
CA LYS A 38 11.45 0.08 12.28
C LYS A 38 10.25 0.48 11.42
N MET A 39 10.46 0.41 10.11
CA MET A 39 9.48 0.80 9.10
C MET A 39 9.25 -0.37 8.15
N ASP A 40 8.00 -0.62 7.81
CA ASP A 40 7.62 -1.44 6.66
C ASP A 40 7.71 -0.58 5.40
N LEU A 41 8.31 -1.13 4.35
CA LEU A 41 8.32 -0.57 3.00
C LEU A 41 7.67 -1.54 2.03
N LEU A 42 6.96 -0.98 1.05
CA LEU A 42 6.62 -1.67 -0.19
C LEU A 42 7.12 -0.86 -1.37
N GLU A 43 7.83 -1.50 -2.27
CA GLU A 43 8.51 -0.85 -3.40
C GLU A 43 8.10 -1.54 -4.71
N ILE A 44 7.65 -0.74 -5.68
CA ILE A 44 7.44 -1.15 -7.07
C ILE A 44 8.40 -0.33 -7.92
N HIS A 45 9.33 -0.99 -8.61
CA HIS A 45 10.34 -0.32 -9.41
C HIS A 45 9.93 -0.29 -10.89
N ALA A 46 9.77 0.91 -11.43
CA ALA A 46 9.69 1.13 -12.87
C ALA A 46 11.07 0.95 -13.51
N LYS A 47 11.11 0.45 -14.75
CA LYS A 47 12.35 0.25 -15.51
C LYS A 47 13.02 1.57 -15.90
N ASP A 48 12.22 2.56 -16.27
CA ASP A 48 12.65 3.91 -16.67
C ASP A 48 11.69 4.96 -16.06
N PRO A 49 11.81 5.24 -14.74
CA PRO A 49 10.88 6.11 -14.04
C PRO A 49 11.05 7.57 -14.46
N LYS A 50 9.94 8.22 -14.84
CA LYS A 50 9.86 9.67 -15.08
C LYS A 50 9.69 10.46 -13.79
N PHE A 51 9.10 9.84 -12.76
CA PHE A 51 8.91 10.42 -11.43
C PHE A 51 8.75 9.31 -10.38
N HIS A 52 8.66 9.72 -9.11
CA HIS A 52 8.51 8.83 -7.97
C HIS A 52 7.26 9.17 -7.18
N VAL A 53 6.50 8.16 -6.78
CA VAL A 53 5.32 8.31 -5.93
C VAL A 53 5.65 7.78 -4.54
N LEU A 54 5.62 8.67 -3.55
CA LEU A 54 5.66 8.30 -2.14
C LEU A 54 4.23 8.18 -1.61
N PHE A 55 3.86 6.99 -1.15
CA PHE A 55 2.58 6.71 -0.53
C PHE A 55 2.72 6.61 0.99
N ILE A 56 1.95 7.40 1.71
CA ILE A 56 1.86 7.36 3.18
C ILE A 56 0.44 6.87 3.52
N PRO A 57 0.29 5.68 4.11
CA PRO A 57 -1.02 5.13 4.43
C PRO A 57 -1.73 6.00 5.47
N GLY A 58 -3.06 6.03 5.38
CA GLY A 58 -3.92 6.68 6.35
C GLY A 58 -4.28 5.71 7.48
N ASN A 59 -5.58 5.48 7.66
CA ASN A 59 -6.11 4.47 8.57
C ASN A 59 -6.79 3.36 7.73
N PRO A 60 -6.42 2.07 7.88
CA PRO A 60 -5.37 1.54 8.77
C PRO A 60 -3.97 1.94 8.32
N GLY A 61 -3.03 2.06 9.24
CA GLY A 61 -1.64 2.41 8.89
C GLY A 61 -0.84 1.27 8.25
N VAL A 62 -1.42 0.09 8.05
CA VAL A 62 -0.69 -1.12 7.61
C VAL A 62 -0.58 -1.13 6.08
N ILE A 63 0.63 -1.22 5.52
CA ILE A 63 0.85 -1.14 4.06
C ILE A 63 0.19 -2.27 3.29
N SER A 64 0.19 -3.50 3.83
CA SER A 64 -0.37 -4.66 3.15
C SER A 64 -1.87 -4.50 2.86
N PHE A 65 -2.59 -3.67 3.62
CA PHE A 65 -3.99 -3.32 3.33
C PHE A 65 -4.14 -2.59 1.99
N TYR A 66 -3.11 -1.89 1.52
CA TYR A 66 -3.13 -1.08 0.30
C TYR A 66 -2.42 -1.75 -0.88
N LEU A 67 -2.00 -3.01 -0.78
CA LEU A 67 -1.24 -3.69 -1.83
C LEU A 67 -1.93 -3.60 -3.21
N ASP A 68 -3.19 -4.04 -3.29
CA ASP A 68 -3.95 -4.06 -4.54
C ASP A 68 -4.15 -2.64 -5.11
N PHE A 69 -4.31 -1.65 -4.22
CA PHE A 69 -4.40 -0.24 -4.61
C PHE A 69 -3.08 0.27 -5.19
N LEU A 70 -1.95 -0.06 -4.58
CA LEU A 70 -0.63 0.40 -5.02
C LEU A 70 -0.22 -0.26 -6.34
N GLU A 71 -0.54 -1.53 -6.55
CA GLU A 71 -0.35 -2.19 -7.83
C GLU A 71 -1.26 -1.62 -8.92
N SER A 72 -2.52 -1.32 -8.58
CA SER A 72 -3.46 -0.65 -9.50
C SER A 72 -3.02 0.78 -9.84
N LEU A 73 -2.44 1.50 -8.88
CA LEU A 73 -1.87 2.83 -9.10
C LEU A 73 -0.67 2.76 -10.04
N TYR A 74 0.23 1.79 -9.85
CA TYR A 74 1.36 1.59 -10.75
C TYR A 74 0.90 1.29 -12.18
N ASP A 75 -0.11 0.43 -12.34
CA ASP A 75 -0.72 0.13 -13.65
C ASP A 75 -1.39 1.36 -14.27
N LEU A 76 -2.09 2.17 -13.48
CA LEU A 76 -2.68 3.43 -13.95
C LEU A 76 -1.64 4.43 -14.46
N LEU A 77 -0.45 4.42 -13.86
CA LEU A 77 0.68 5.24 -14.27
C LEU A 77 1.51 4.62 -15.40
N ASP A 78 1.02 3.52 -15.99
CA ASP A 78 1.62 2.82 -17.14
C ASP A 78 3.09 2.44 -16.89
N GLY A 79 3.43 2.11 -15.64
CA GLY A 79 4.79 1.79 -15.23
C GLY A 79 5.82 2.91 -15.43
N THR A 80 5.39 4.16 -15.57
CA THR A 80 6.28 5.32 -15.74
C THR A 80 6.75 5.93 -14.41
N ALA A 81 6.27 5.41 -13.28
CA ALA A 81 6.66 5.86 -11.96
C ALA A 81 7.07 4.68 -11.08
N SER A 82 8.14 4.87 -10.30
CA SER A 82 8.41 3.98 -9.17
C SER A 82 7.51 4.39 -8.00
N VAL A 83 6.98 3.41 -7.29
CA VAL A 83 6.07 3.62 -6.15
C VAL A 83 6.71 3.07 -4.90
N THR A 84 6.82 3.88 -3.86
CA THR A 84 7.24 3.44 -2.53
C THR A 84 6.18 3.80 -1.51
N ALA A 85 5.70 2.81 -0.77
CA ALA A 85 4.88 3.00 0.42
C ALA A 85 5.72 2.82 1.69
N ILE A 86 5.48 3.66 2.69
CA ILE A 86 6.17 3.63 3.98
C ILE A 86 5.18 3.58 5.14
N SER A 87 5.46 2.79 6.17
CA SER A 87 4.65 2.73 7.38
C SER A 87 5.49 2.34 8.58
N HIS A 88 5.06 2.79 9.75
CA HIS A 88 5.72 2.48 11.00
C HIS A 88 5.14 1.18 11.61
N ILE A 89 6.02 0.25 11.98
CA ILE A 89 5.62 -1.09 12.45
C ILE A 89 4.78 -1.05 13.74
N ALA A 90 4.88 -0.01 14.57
CA ALA A 90 4.07 0.05 15.79
C ALA A 90 2.54 0.08 15.51
N GLN A 91 2.11 0.40 14.28
CA GLN A 91 0.72 0.25 13.86
C GLN A 91 0.35 -1.21 13.53
N THR A 92 1.32 -2.04 13.16
CA THR A 92 1.16 -3.47 12.86
C THR A 92 1.24 -4.33 14.14
N GLU A 93 2.08 -3.96 15.11
CA GLU A 93 2.24 -4.71 16.39
C GLU A 93 0.99 -4.72 17.26
N LYS A 94 0.16 -3.66 17.22
CA LYS A 94 -1.10 -3.63 17.98
C LYS A 94 -2.10 -4.70 17.50
N LEU A 95 -1.98 -5.20 16.27
CA LEU A 95 -2.79 -6.30 15.76
C LEU A 95 -2.23 -7.69 16.12
N ALA A 96 -0.92 -7.81 16.34
CA ALA A 96 -0.26 -9.08 16.71
C ALA A 96 -0.31 -9.38 18.22
N LEU A 97 -0.60 -8.38 19.06
CA LEU A 97 -0.66 -8.49 20.52
C LEU A 97 -2.08 -8.48 21.10
N ILE A 98 -3.11 -8.85 20.34
CA ILE A 98 -4.34 -9.34 20.95
C ILE A 98 -4.17 -10.84 21.16
N PRO A 99 -3.69 -11.32 22.32
CA PRO A 99 -3.94 -12.70 22.66
C PRO A 99 -5.45 -12.88 22.62
N GLN A 100 -5.92 -13.91 21.93
CA GLN A 100 -7.29 -14.39 22.04
C GLN A 100 -7.50 -14.82 23.50
N GLN A 101 -7.82 -13.85 24.36
CA GLN A 101 -8.39 -14.07 25.67
C GLN A 101 -9.88 -13.77 25.50
N LEU A 102 -10.59 -14.73 24.91
CA LEU A 102 -12.05 -14.79 25.04
C LEU A 102 -12.43 -16.16 25.62
N HIS A 103 -12.45 -16.16 26.95
CA HIS A 103 -13.45 -16.77 27.83
C HIS A 103 -13.76 -18.26 27.75
N GLY A 104 -13.57 -18.91 28.91
CA GLY A 104 -14.63 -19.69 29.58
C GLY A 104 -14.48 -21.19 29.49
#